data_AF-A0A917QY67-F1
#
_entry.id   AF-A0A917QY67-F1
#
_cell.length_a   1.000
_cell.length_b   1.000
_cell.length_c   1.000
_cell.angle_alpha   90.00
_cell.angle_beta   90.00
_cell.angle_gamma   90.00
#
_symmetry.space_group_name_H-M   'P 1'
#
loop_
_entity.id
_entity.type
_entity.pdbx_description
1 polymer ?
#
loop_
_entity_poly.entity_id
_entity_poly.type
_entity_poly.pdbx_seq_one_letter_code
_entity_poly.pdbx_strand_id
1 'polypeptide(L)'
;MRARMDWKFLLGLELDDPGFDFSVLSDFRARLIGHGLEEQALDLVLARCSELGLLRAGGRQRTDSTHVLAAVRTLNRMEFVGETLRAALEALAAAAPAWLSSLVTADWAKRYGTPIDSYRFPKGDNVRQEWAEQVGRDGFTILEGVHAPGAPAWLREVPAVQVLRRAWVEQYHHDGEGVRRRKGKDLPPGRRRLSSPYDPDARYSVKRGSG
;
A
#
# COMPACT_ATOMS: atom_id res chain seq x y z
N MET A 1 14.94 -15.58 -6.82
CA MET A 1 16.38 -15.75 -6.48
C MET A 1 17.26 -16.16 -7.67
N ARG A 2 16.71 -16.70 -8.76
CA ARG A 2 17.46 -17.20 -9.94
C ARG A 2 18.55 -16.27 -10.52
N ALA A 3 18.41 -14.94 -10.41
CA ALA A 3 19.35 -13.97 -10.98
C ALA A 3 20.41 -13.42 -9.99
N ARG A 4 20.40 -13.84 -8.72
CA ARG A 4 21.27 -13.28 -7.66
C ARG A 4 22.42 -14.24 -7.32
N MET A 5 23.53 -14.12 -8.06
CA MET A 5 24.75 -14.94 -7.87
C MET A 5 25.35 -14.82 -6.47
N ASP A 6 25.27 -13.63 -5.87
CA ASP A 6 25.72 -13.35 -4.49
C ASP A 6 25.08 -14.28 -3.47
N TRP A 7 23.80 -14.58 -3.64
CA TRP A 7 23.05 -15.46 -2.76
C TRP A 7 23.31 -16.94 -2.99
N LYS A 8 23.49 -17.36 -4.26
CA LYS A 8 23.88 -18.75 -4.57
C LYS A 8 25.23 -19.08 -3.94
N PHE A 9 26.19 -18.16 -4.05
CA PHE A 9 27.50 -18.30 -3.42
C PHE A 9 27.40 -18.38 -1.89
N LEU A 10 26.64 -17.49 -1.25
CA LEU A 10 26.46 -17.47 0.20
C LEU A 10 25.84 -18.77 0.74
N LEU A 11 24.91 -19.37 0.00
CA LEU A 11 24.21 -20.58 0.39
C LEU A 11 24.88 -21.88 -0.10
N GLY A 12 26.01 -21.78 -0.79
CA GLY A 12 26.71 -22.95 -1.36
C GLY A 12 25.93 -23.68 -2.44
N LEU A 13 25.05 -22.97 -3.17
CA LEU A 13 24.21 -23.54 -4.24
C LEU A 13 24.93 -23.50 -5.60
N GLU A 14 24.63 -24.47 -6.45
CA GLU A 14 25.16 -24.52 -7.82
C GLU A 14 24.63 -23.36 -8.69
N LEU A 15 25.40 -22.97 -9.71
CA LEU A 15 25.09 -21.81 -10.56
C LEU A 15 23.82 -22.01 -11.40
N ASP A 16 23.48 -23.25 -11.74
CA ASP A 16 22.27 -23.67 -12.43
C ASP A 16 21.13 -24.11 -11.50
N ASP A 17 21.32 -23.98 -10.18
CA ASP A 17 20.29 -24.29 -9.18
C ASP A 17 18.94 -23.65 -9.58
N PRO A 18 17.86 -24.44 -9.70
CA PRO A 18 16.58 -23.99 -10.22
C PRO A 18 15.87 -23.00 -9.28
N GLY A 19 16.35 -22.82 -8.06
CA GLY A 19 15.74 -22.04 -7.00
C GLY A 19 14.38 -22.61 -6.57
N PHE A 20 13.70 -21.83 -5.74
CA PHE A 20 12.31 -22.08 -5.33
C PHE A 20 11.38 -21.03 -5.92
N ASP A 21 10.09 -21.35 -6.00
CA ASP A 21 9.06 -20.40 -6.43
C ASP A 21 8.95 -19.24 -5.43
N PHE A 22 8.77 -18.01 -5.92
CA PHE A 22 8.75 -16.81 -5.07
C PHE A 22 7.63 -16.83 -4.02
N SER A 23 6.53 -17.56 -4.29
CA SER A 23 5.42 -17.75 -3.35
C SER A 23 5.84 -18.49 -2.08
N VAL A 24 6.85 -19.36 -2.15
CA VAL A 24 7.32 -20.18 -1.02
C VAL A 24 7.76 -19.31 0.17
N LEU A 25 8.43 -18.18 -0.08
CA LEU A 25 8.84 -17.27 0.99
C LEU A 25 7.65 -16.53 1.62
N SER A 26 6.62 -16.25 0.81
CA SER A 26 5.41 -15.58 1.29
C SER A 26 4.60 -16.53 2.16
N ASP A 27 4.45 -17.78 1.75
CA ASP A 27 3.76 -18.83 2.51
C ASP A 27 4.51 -19.16 3.80
N PHE A 28 5.84 -19.28 3.73
CA PHE A 28 6.67 -19.53 4.90
C PHE A 28 6.56 -18.37 5.91
N ARG A 29 6.59 -17.12 5.43
CA ARG A 29 6.39 -15.94 6.28
C ARG A 29 5.00 -15.92 6.91
N ALA A 30 3.96 -16.22 6.15
CA ALA A 30 2.59 -16.29 6.67
C ALA A 30 2.46 -17.33 7.78
N ARG A 31 3.10 -18.49 7.63
CA ARG A 31 3.14 -19.55 8.66
C ARG A 31 3.88 -19.10 9.92
N LEU A 32 5.04 -18.45 9.78
CA LEU A 32 5.79 -17.94 10.94
C LEU A 32 4.94 -16.96 11.75
N ILE A 33 4.30 -15.99 11.09
CA ILE A 33 3.42 -15.01 11.75
C ILE A 33 2.21 -15.69 12.39
N GLY A 34 1.58 -16.64 11.69
CA GLY A 34 0.43 -17.38 12.21
C GLY A 34 0.75 -18.21 13.47
N HIS A 35 2.03 -18.52 13.70
CA HIS A 35 2.50 -19.26 14.86
C HIS A 35 3.28 -18.41 15.88
N GLY A 36 3.42 -17.09 15.68
CA GLY A 36 4.18 -16.22 16.57
C GLY A 36 5.70 -16.50 16.59
N LEU A 37 6.24 -17.02 15.49
CA LEU A 37 7.64 -17.45 15.36
C LEU A 37 8.47 -16.50 14.50
N GLU A 38 7.94 -15.32 14.16
CA GLU A 38 8.59 -14.32 13.30
C GLU A 38 9.96 -13.84 13.82
N GLU A 39 10.21 -13.93 15.14
CA GLU A 39 11.48 -13.56 15.76
C GLU A 39 12.50 -14.71 15.83
N GLN A 40 12.07 -15.97 15.72
CA GLN A 40 12.93 -17.14 15.95
C GLN A 40 14.17 -17.17 15.04
N ALA A 41 13.98 -16.82 13.77
CA ALA A 41 15.09 -16.79 12.82
C ALA A 41 16.13 -15.73 13.20
N LEU A 42 15.67 -14.57 13.69
CA LEU A 42 16.54 -13.51 14.17
C LEU A 42 17.28 -13.95 15.44
N ASP A 43 16.58 -14.54 16.40
CA ASP A 43 17.17 -15.02 17.65
C ASP A 43 18.25 -16.06 17.42
N LEU A 44 18.03 -17.01 16.51
CA LEU A 44 19.03 -18.02 16.14
C LEU A 44 20.30 -17.39 15.54
N VAL A 45 20.12 -16.41 14.64
CA VAL A 45 21.25 -15.68 14.04
C VAL A 45 21.99 -14.87 15.10
N LEU A 46 21.27 -14.16 15.99
CA LEU A 46 21.87 -13.39 17.06
C LEU A 46 22.63 -14.28 18.04
N ALA A 47 22.08 -15.43 18.42
CA ALA A 47 22.75 -16.43 19.26
C ALA A 47 24.06 -16.86 18.61
N ARG A 48 24.03 -17.22 17.31
CA ARG A 48 25.23 -17.64 16.59
C ARG A 48 26.27 -16.53 16.45
N CYS A 49 25.84 -15.30 16.16
CA CYS A 49 26.73 -14.15 16.09
C CYS A 49 27.34 -13.82 17.46
N SER A 50 26.61 -14.04 18.56
CA SER A 50 27.12 -13.91 19.92
C SER A 50 28.19 -14.95 20.23
N GLU A 51 27.96 -16.23 19.89
CA GLU A 51 28.96 -17.31 20.04
C GLU A 51 30.25 -17.03 19.27
N LEU A 52 30.13 -16.43 18.08
CA LEU A 52 31.27 -16.06 17.22
C LEU A 52 31.96 -14.75 17.66
N GLY A 53 31.51 -14.11 18.74
CA GLY A 53 32.06 -12.85 19.23
C GLY A 53 31.79 -11.64 18.32
N LEU A 54 30.85 -11.77 17.37
CA LEU A 54 30.45 -10.72 16.44
C LEU A 54 29.50 -9.69 17.10
N LEU A 55 28.92 -10.04 18.25
CA LEU A 55 28.08 -9.16 19.07
C LEU A 55 28.75 -8.87 20.42
N ARG A 56 28.73 -7.61 20.86
CA ARG A 56 29.23 -7.19 22.17
C ARG A 56 28.06 -6.80 23.08
N ALA A 57 28.02 -7.35 24.29
CA ALA A 57 27.08 -6.93 25.32
C ALA A 57 27.31 -5.47 25.73
N GLY A 58 26.23 -4.70 25.94
CA GLY A 58 26.29 -3.33 26.49
C GLY A 58 26.81 -2.24 25.54
N GLY A 59 27.04 -2.54 24.26
CA GLY A 59 27.30 -1.51 23.26
C GLY A 59 26.06 -0.64 23.03
N ARG A 60 26.25 0.67 22.80
CA ARG A 60 25.15 1.55 22.38
C ARG A 60 24.57 0.99 21.09
N GLN A 61 23.41 0.34 21.19
CA GLN A 61 22.70 -0.22 20.06
C GLN A 61 22.34 0.95 19.16
N ARG A 62 23.12 1.16 18.11
CA ARG A 62 22.66 1.93 16.96
C ARG A 62 21.70 1.01 16.23
N THR A 63 20.51 0.87 16.77
CA THR A 63 19.32 0.77 15.93
C THR A 63 19.24 2.10 15.17
N ASP A 64 20.12 2.30 14.18
CA ASP A 64 19.58 2.75 12.91
C ASP A 64 18.68 1.58 12.54
N SER A 65 17.44 1.59 13.05
CA SER A 65 16.40 0.68 12.59
C SER A 65 16.53 0.79 11.09
N THR A 66 16.98 -0.29 10.44
CA THR A 66 16.84 -0.41 9.00
C THR A 66 15.37 -0.14 8.81
N HIS A 67 15.02 1.08 8.38
CA HIS A 67 13.63 1.41 8.13
C HIS A 67 13.17 0.26 7.26
N VAL A 68 12.20 -0.53 7.73
CA VAL A 68 11.64 -1.57 6.91
C VAL A 68 11.09 -0.79 5.73
N LEU A 69 11.86 -0.77 4.65
CA LEU A 69 11.48 -0.12 3.42
C LEU A 69 10.31 -0.97 2.99
N ALA A 70 9.10 -0.49 3.26
CA ALA A 70 7.92 -1.07 2.70
C ALA A 70 8.22 -1.19 1.20
N ALA A 71 8.18 -2.40 0.64
CA ALA A 71 8.46 -2.66 -0.77
C ALA A 71 7.29 -2.17 -1.63
N VAL A 72 6.85 -0.95 -1.37
CA VAL A 72 5.74 -0.28 -2.00
C VAL A 72 6.34 0.63 -3.06
N ARG A 73 5.89 0.47 -4.30
CA ARG A 73 6.21 1.41 -5.39
C ARG A 73 5.90 2.83 -4.91
N THR A 74 6.84 3.76 -5.05
CA THR A 74 6.58 5.18 -4.81
C THR A 74 5.51 5.65 -5.80
N LEU A 75 4.27 5.79 -5.33
CA LEU A 75 3.17 6.27 -6.16
C LEU A 75 3.22 7.79 -6.23
N ASN A 76 3.09 8.36 -7.43
CA ASN A 76 2.79 9.78 -7.52
C ASN A 76 1.37 10.05 -7.00
N ARG A 77 1.04 11.31 -6.72
CA ARG A 77 -0.24 11.66 -6.08
C ARG A 77 -1.48 11.22 -6.87
N MET A 78 -1.41 11.12 -8.20
CA MET A 78 -2.52 10.63 -9.04
C MET A 78 -2.62 9.10 -9.00
N GLU A 79 -1.47 8.41 -9.08
CA GLU A 79 -1.41 6.96 -8.89
C GLU A 79 -1.94 6.56 -7.51
N PHE A 80 -1.55 7.29 -6.45
CA PHE A 80 -2.00 7.04 -5.09
C PHE A 80 -3.53 7.07 -4.96
N VAL A 81 -4.20 8.14 -5.45
CA VAL A 81 -5.67 8.24 -5.34
C VAL A 81 -6.37 7.19 -6.18
N GLY A 82 -5.89 6.94 -7.41
CA GLY A 82 -6.48 5.93 -8.28
C GLY A 82 -6.33 4.52 -7.71
N GLU A 83 -5.14 4.17 -7.22
CA GLU A 83 -4.85 2.86 -6.67
C GLU A 83 -5.56 2.63 -5.33
N THR A 84 -5.77 3.70 -4.54
CA THR A 84 -6.57 3.60 -3.31
C THR A 84 -8.03 3.25 -3.61
N LEU A 85 -8.63 3.90 -4.62
CA LEU A 85 -9.99 3.54 -5.05
C LEU A 85 -10.04 2.12 -5.61
N ARG A 86 -9.06 1.76 -6.44
CA ARG A 86 -8.95 0.39 -6.97
C ARG A 86 -8.89 -0.65 -5.87
N ALA A 87 -8.04 -0.46 -4.86
CA ALA A 87 -7.90 -1.39 -3.74
C ALA A 87 -9.22 -1.55 -2.95
N ALA A 88 -9.96 -0.47 -2.75
CA ALA A 88 -11.27 -0.53 -2.10
C ALA A 88 -12.30 -1.28 -2.96
N LEU A 89 -12.33 -1.01 -4.27
CA LEU A 89 -13.21 -1.71 -5.22
C LEU A 89 -12.91 -3.21 -5.27
N GLU A 90 -11.63 -3.60 -5.27
CA GLU A 90 -11.21 -4.99 -5.27
C GLU A 90 -11.65 -5.71 -3.99
N ALA A 91 -11.45 -5.08 -2.82
CA ALA A 91 -11.90 -5.63 -1.54
C ALA A 91 -13.43 -5.77 -1.47
N LEU A 92 -14.17 -4.78 -1.98
CA LEU A 92 -15.64 -4.80 -2.02
C LEU A 92 -16.17 -5.82 -3.03
N ALA A 93 -15.48 -6.01 -4.16
CA ALA A 93 -15.84 -7.04 -5.13
C ALA A 93 -15.67 -8.45 -4.54
N ALA A 94 -14.63 -8.67 -3.75
CA ALA A 94 -14.41 -9.94 -3.05
C ALA A 94 -15.43 -10.17 -1.92
N ALA A 95 -15.76 -9.13 -1.14
CA ALA A 95 -16.58 -9.28 0.06
C ALA A 95 -18.09 -9.19 -0.21
N ALA A 96 -18.53 -8.31 -1.12
CA ALA A 96 -19.94 -8.05 -1.41
C ALA A 96 -20.18 -7.71 -2.91
N PRO A 97 -19.98 -8.67 -3.83
CA PRO A 97 -20.07 -8.43 -5.28
C PRO A 97 -21.45 -7.95 -5.75
N ALA A 98 -22.52 -8.51 -5.18
CA ALA A 98 -23.90 -8.11 -5.52
C ALA A 98 -24.20 -6.65 -5.11
N TRP A 99 -23.75 -6.25 -3.92
CA TRP A 99 -23.89 -4.86 -3.46
C TRP A 99 -23.10 -3.91 -4.35
N LEU A 100 -21.83 -4.23 -4.64
CA LEU A 100 -20.98 -3.39 -5.48
C LEU A 100 -21.57 -3.24 -6.90
N SER A 101 -22.09 -4.32 -7.47
CA SER A 101 -22.69 -4.32 -8.82
C SER A 101 -23.93 -3.44 -8.94
N SER A 102 -24.63 -3.17 -7.83
CA SER A 102 -25.76 -2.23 -7.82
C SER A 102 -25.33 -0.76 -7.84
N LEU A 103 -24.05 -0.50 -7.51
CA LEU A 103 -23.51 0.86 -7.34
C LEU A 103 -22.61 1.29 -8.49
N VAL A 104 -21.84 0.37 -9.10
CA VAL A 104 -20.85 0.70 -10.12
C VAL A 104 -21.33 0.37 -11.53
N THR A 105 -20.94 1.19 -12.51
CA THR A 105 -21.25 0.95 -13.93
C THR A 105 -20.13 0.18 -14.63
N ALA A 106 -20.40 -0.35 -15.83
CA ALA A 106 -19.38 -1.05 -16.63
C ALA A 106 -18.15 -0.17 -16.97
N ASP A 107 -18.31 1.16 -17.02
CA ASP A 107 -17.19 2.07 -17.29
C ASP A 107 -16.22 2.17 -16.12
N TRP A 108 -16.62 1.80 -14.90
CA TRP A 108 -15.69 1.70 -13.77
C TRP A 108 -14.72 0.54 -13.94
N ALA A 109 -15.17 -0.58 -14.50
CA ALA A 109 -14.27 -1.70 -14.81
C ALA A 109 -13.19 -1.30 -15.82
N LYS A 110 -13.51 -0.44 -16.80
CA LYS A 110 -12.52 0.09 -17.74
C LYS A 110 -11.50 1.02 -17.05
N ARG A 111 -11.95 1.81 -16.07
CA ARG A 111 -11.12 2.82 -15.39
C ARG A 111 -10.27 2.25 -14.25
N TYR A 112 -10.78 1.27 -13.52
CA TYR A 112 -10.18 0.72 -12.31
C TYR A 112 -9.89 -0.79 -12.39
N GLY A 113 -10.28 -1.49 -13.46
CA GLY A 113 -10.06 -2.93 -13.59
C GLY A 113 -8.60 -3.34 -13.79
N THR A 114 -7.72 -2.39 -14.11
CA THR A 114 -6.26 -2.62 -14.18
C THR A 114 -5.53 -1.74 -13.18
N PRO A 115 -4.34 -2.15 -12.68
CA PRO A 115 -3.50 -1.29 -11.85
C PRO A 115 -3.30 0.10 -12.46
N ILE A 116 -3.38 1.13 -11.62
CA ILE A 116 -3.24 2.51 -12.08
C ILE A 116 -1.77 2.79 -12.37
N ASP A 117 -1.48 3.12 -13.64
CA ASP A 117 -0.13 3.32 -14.13
C ASP A 117 0.05 4.69 -14.78
N SER A 118 1.07 5.43 -14.33
CA SER A 118 1.34 6.79 -14.81
C SER A 118 1.65 6.87 -16.30
N TYR A 119 2.13 5.79 -16.93
CA TYR A 119 2.31 5.72 -18.38
C TYR A 119 0.99 5.84 -19.17
N ARG A 120 -0.15 5.50 -18.54
CA ARG A 120 -1.48 5.56 -19.15
C ARG A 120 -2.24 6.84 -18.84
N PHE A 121 -1.63 7.77 -18.09
CA PHE A 121 -2.32 9.00 -17.73
C PHE A 121 -2.56 9.91 -18.93
N PRO A 122 -3.69 10.63 -18.93
CA PRO A 122 -3.96 11.63 -19.95
C PRO A 122 -2.82 12.64 -20.06
N LYS A 123 -2.58 13.10 -21.29
CA LYS A 123 -1.64 14.19 -21.56
C LYS A 123 -2.38 15.53 -21.42
N GLY A 124 -1.75 16.49 -20.77
CA GLY A 124 -2.30 17.83 -20.53
C GLY A 124 -2.86 17.98 -19.11
N ASP A 125 -2.63 19.15 -18.52
CA ASP A 125 -2.95 19.40 -17.12
C ASP A 125 -4.46 19.48 -16.85
N ASN A 126 -5.24 20.04 -17.78
CA ASN A 126 -6.70 20.10 -17.66
C ASN A 126 -7.31 18.69 -17.61
N VAL A 127 -6.91 17.81 -18.53
CA VAL A 127 -7.44 16.43 -18.57
C VAL A 127 -7.01 15.61 -17.35
N ARG A 128 -5.81 15.86 -16.82
CA ARG A 128 -5.35 15.26 -15.56
C ARG A 128 -6.13 15.78 -14.35
N GLN A 129 -6.50 17.05 -14.35
CA GLN A 129 -7.35 17.62 -13.31
C GLN A 129 -8.75 17.00 -13.36
N GLU A 130 -9.38 16.95 -14.54
CA GLU A 130 -10.68 16.31 -14.73
C GLU A 130 -10.66 14.84 -14.32
N TRP A 131 -9.61 14.09 -14.71
CA TRP A 131 -9.43 12.71 -14.29
C TRP A 131 -9.36 12.61 -12.76
N ALA A 132 -8.58 13.46 -12.11
CA ALA A 132 -8.39 13.37 -10.67
C ALA A 132 -9.63 13.80 -9.88
N GLU A 133 -10.42 14.75 -10.38
CA GLU A 133 -11.72 15.13 -9.83
C GLU A 133 -12.75 14.02 -10.05
N GLN A 134 -12.74 13.36 -11.21
CA GLN A 134 -13.58 12.21 -11.48
C GLN A 134 -13.28 11.06 -10.53
N VAL A 135 -12.01 10.71 -10.32
CA VAL A 135 -11.60 9.72 -9.32
C VAL A 135 -12.10 10.11 -7.94
N GLY A 136 -11.96 11.38 -7.57
CA GLY A 136 -12.49 11.90 -6.30
C GLY A 136 -14.00 11.66 -6.15
N ARG A 137 -14.80 12.02 -7.18
CA ARG A 137 -16.26 11.79 -7.19
C ARG A 137 -16.59 10.31 -7.03
N ASP A 138 -15.93 9.44 -7.80
CA ASP A 138 -16.16 8.01 -7.75
C ASP A 138 -15.88 7.44 -6.33
N GLY A 139 -14.79 7.88 -5.68
CA GLY A 139 -14.54 7.44 -4.31
C GLY A 139 -15.57 7.95 -3.30
N PHE A 140 -16.12 9.16 -3.47
CA PHE A 140 -17.23 9.62 -2.64
C PHE A 140 -18.50 8.80 -2.88
N THR A 141 -18.80 8.39 -4.11
CA THR A 141 -19.92 7.48 -4.39
C THR A 141 -19.80 6.17 -3.61
N ILE A 142 -18.60 5.58 -3.51
CA ILE A 142 -18.37 4.39 -2.68
C ILE A 142 -18.58 4.72 -1.18
N LEU A 143 -17.98 5.82 -0.70
CA LEU A 143 -18.06 6.19 0.71
C LEU A 143 -19.49 6.54 1.15
N GLU A 144 -20.28 7.19 0.31
CA GLU A 144 -21.70 7.45 0.55
C GLU A 144 -22.50 6.15 0.51
N GLY A 145 -22.24 5.29 -0.49
CA GLY A 145 -22.87 4.00 -0.63
C GLY A 145 -22.73 3.13 0.61
N VAL A 146 -21.52 2.97 1.16
CA VAL A 146 -21.28 2.13 2.35
C VAL A 146 -21.86 2.71 3.65
N HIS A 147 -22.22 4.00 3.66
CA HIS A 147 -22.87 4.67 4.80
C HIS A 147 -24.38 4.87 4.60
N ALA A 148 -24.93 4.46 3.46
CA ALA A 148 -26.36 4.56 3.19
C ALA A 148 -27.17 3.69 4.16
N PRO A 149 -28.40 4.09 4.56
CA PRO A 149 -29.21 3.35 5.54
C PRO A 149 -29.46 1.86 5.21
N GLY A 150 -29.45 1.49 3.92
CA GLY A 150 -29.65 0.12 3.47
C GLY A 150 -28.36 -0.69 3.24
N ALA A 151 -27.18 -0.10 3.48
CA ALA A 151 -25.91 -0.78 3.29
C ALA A 151 -25.58 -1.68 4.48
N PRO A 152 -25.08 -2.91 4.27
CA PRO A 152 -24.57 -3.74 5.35
C PRO A 152 -23.49 -3.00 6.15
N ALA A 153 -23.72 -2.87 7.47
CA ALA A 153 -22.88 -2.04 8.34
C ALA A 153 -21.40 -2.43 8.34
N TRP A 154 -21.09 -3.71 8.11
CA TRP A 154 -19.72 -4.22 8.06
C TRP A 154 -18.94 -3.73 6.83
N LEU A 155 -19.59 -3.25 5.75
CA LEU A 155 -18.90 -2.76 4.55
C LEU A 155 -18.02 -1.56 4.85
N ARG A 156 -18.45 -0.67 5.74
CA ARG A 156 -17.63 0.48 6.15
C ARG A 156 -16.43 0.04 6.99
N GLU A 157 -16.44 -1.14 7.60
CA GLU A 157 -15.37 -1.66 8.45
C GLU A 157 -14.27 -2.38 7.66
N VAL A 158 -14.50 -2.64 6.37
CA VAL A 158 -13.50 -3.23 5.48
C VAL A 158 -12.22 -2.38 5.48
N PRO A 159 -11.03 -2.94 5.75
CA PRO A 159 -9.80 -2.16 5.90
C PRO A 159 -9.50 -1.25 4.71
N ALA A 160 -9.68 -1.74 3.48
CA ALA A 160 -9.47 -0.93 2.28
C ALA A 160 -10.45 0.26 2.16
N VAL A 161 -11.67 0.13 2.68
CA VAL A 161 -12.68 1.21 2.73
C VAL A 161 -12.29 2.25 3.78
N GLN A 162 -11.70 1.84 4.91
CA GLN A 162 -11.18 2.76 5.91
C GLN A 162 -9.96 3.55 5.38
N VAL A 163 -9.07 2.88 4.63
CA VAL A 163 -7.97 3.54 3.94
C VAL A 163 -8.49 4.53 2.91
N LEU A 164 -9.49 4.15 2.11
CA LEU A 164 -10.17 5.03 1.15
C LEU A 164 -10.72 6.27 1.86
N ARG A 165 -11.48 6.09 2.94
CA ARG A 165 -12.07 7.18 3.72
C ARG A 165 -11.02 8.17 4.19
N ARG A 166 -9.93 7.67 4.79
CA ARG A 166 -8.83 8.51 5.27
C ARG A 166 -8.16 9.25 4.11
N ALA A 167 -7.79 8.54 3.05
CA ALA A 167 -7.16 9.14 1.87
C ALA A 167 -8.05 10.23 1.25
N TRP A 168 -9.37 10.04 1.19
CA TRP A 168 -10.29 11.02 0.62
C TRP A 168 -10.34 12.32 1.43
N VAL A 169 -10.41 12.22 2.77
CA VAL A 169 -10.33 13.39 3.65
C VAL A 169 -9.00 14.13 3.47
N GLU A 170 -7.89 13.40 3.31
CA GLU A 170 -6.56 13.98 3.12
C GLU A 170 -6.40 14.64 1.74
N GLN A 171 -7.07 14.14 0.70
CA GLN A 171 -6.80 14.50 -0.70
C GLN A 171 -7.84 15.42 -1.34
N TYR A 172 -9.08 15.44 -0.82
CA TYR A 172 -10.21 16.14 -1.44
C TYR A 172 -10.98 17.01 -0.45
N HIS A 173 -11.61 18.05 -0.98
CA HIS A 173 -12.76 18.73 -0.41
C HIS A 173 -14.02 18.13 -1.03
N HIS A 174 -15.07 18.04 -0.21
CA HIS A 174 -16.42 17.69 -0.63
C HIS A 174 -17.38 18.61 0.11
N ASP A 175 -17.93 19.57 -0.64
CA ASP A 175 -18.83 20.60 -0.13
C ASP A 175 -19.90 20.90 -1.20
N GLY A 176 -20.73 21.93 -0.96
CA GLY A 176 -21.82 22.31 -1.87
C GLY A 176 -21.38 22.71 -3.28
N GLU A 177 -20.09 22.94 -3.51
CA GLU A 177 -19.50 23.22 -4.83
C GLU A 177 -18.94 21.95 -5.51
N GLY A 178 -19.09 20.78 -4.87
CA GLY A 178 -18.68 19.48 -5.40
C GLY A 178 -17.32 19.00 -4.90
N VAL A 179 -16.69 18.11 -5.69
CA VAL A 179 -15.42 17.46 -5.31
C VAL A 179 -14.25 18.20 -5.92
N ARG A 180 -13.38 18.78 -5.06
CA ARG A 180 -12.16 19.48 -5.48
C ARG A 180 -10.93 18.90 -4.80
N ARG A 181 -9.79 18.83 -5.51
CA ARG A 181 -8.53 18.39 -4.89
C ARG A 181 -8.00 19.44 -3.92
N ARG A 182 -7.54 18.99 -2.75
CA ARG A 182 -6.71 19.81 -1.84
C ARG A 182 -5.38 20.17 -2.52
N LYS A 183 -4.88 21.39 -2.31
CA LYS A 183 -3.60 21.87 -2.87
C LYS A 183 -2.78 22.58 -1.79
N GLY A 184 -1.46 22.62 -1.95
CA GLY A 184 -0.57 23.40 -1.09
C GLY A 184 -0.81 23.19 0.40
N LYS A 185 -1.17 24.27 1.11
CA LYS A 185 -1.38 24.31 2.55
C LYS A 185 -2.66 23.59 3.02
N ASP A 186 -3.57 23.25 2.12
CA ASP A 186 -4.81 22.52 2.45
C ASP A 186 -4.57 21.02 2.63
N LEU A 187 -3.38 20.54 2.26
CA LEU A 187 -2.96 19.16 2.47
C LEU A 187 -2.45 18.96 3.90
N PRO A 188 -2.73 17.81 4.52
CA PRO A 188 -2.13 17.46 5.79
C PRO A 188 -0.59 17.44 5.70
N PRO A 189 0.12 17.68 6.82
CA PRO A 189 1.58 17.59 6.85
C PRO A 189 2.06 16.24 6.32
N GLY A 190 3.12 16.25 5.50
CA GLY A 190 3.62 15.05 4.81
C GLY A 190 3.79 13.81 5.70
N ARG A 191 4.29 14.00 6.93
CA ARG A 191 4.48 12.93 7.93
C ARG A 191 3.19 12.25 8.41
N ARG A 192 2.03 12.88 8.21
CA ARG A 192 0.70 12.35 8.59
C ARG A 192 -0.08 11.79 7.40
N ARG A 193 0.38 12.04 6.17
CA ARG A 193 -0.30 11.60 4.96
C ARG A 193 -0.02 10.13 4.69
N LEU A 194 -1.04 9.44 4.21
CA LEU A 194 -0.88 8.12 3.62
C LEU A 194 0.00 8.21 2.36
N SER A 195 0.91 7.25 2.23
CA SER A 195 1.76 7.10 1.03
C SER A 195 1.47 5.81 0.26
N SER A 196 0.72 4.87 0.85
CA SER A 196 0.36 3.59 0.26
C SER A 196 -1.10 3.24 0.56
N PRO A 197 -1.85 2.72 -0.42
CA PRO A 197 -3.17 2.15 -0.16
C PRO A 197 -3.13 0.79 0.54
N TYR A 198 -1.99 0.09 0.48
CA TYR A 198 -1.82 -1.27 1.03
C TYR A 198 -1.08 -1.29 2.37
N ASP A 199 -0.39 -0.21 2.70
CA ASP A 199 0.39 -0.08 3.93
C ASP A 199 0.10 1.28 4.58
N PRO A 200 -0.90 1.35 5.48
CA PRO A 200 -1.26 2.58 6.17
C PRO A 200 -0.20 3.13 7.13
N ASP A 201 0.87 2.38 7.39
CA ASP A 201 2.00 2.76 8.25
C ASP A 201 3.22 3.20 7.46
N ALA A 202 3.24 2.97 6.15
CA ALA A 202 4.23 3.55 5.25
C ALA A 202 4.21 5.07 5.33
N ARG A 203 5.41 5.67 5.43
CA ARG A 203 5.60 7.13 5.46
C ARG A 203 6.71 7.52 4.49
N TYR A 204 6.55 8.68 3.86
CA TYR A 204 7.67 9.34 3.19
C TYR A 204 8.67 9.83 4.23
N SER A 205 9.92 9.35 4.12
CA SER A 205 11.06 9.90 4.85
C SER A 205 12.04 10.47 3.84
N VAL A 206 12.41 11.73 4.00
CA VAL A 206 13.47 12.37 3.21
C VAL A 206 14.74 12.34 4.06
N LYS A 207 15.75 11.59 3.65
CA LYS A 207 17.06 11.59 4.32
C LYS A 207 17.82 12.86 3.90
N ARG A 208 17.62 13.93 4.68
CA ARG A 208 18.17 15.30 4.52
C ARG A 208 17.58 16.08 3.33
N GLY A 209 16.93 17.20 3.62
CA GLY A 209 16.51 18.21 2.62
C GLY A 209 15.07 18.69 2.81
N SER A 210 14.91 20.00 2.98
CA SER A 210 13.67 20.74 3.24
C SER A 210 12.60 20.51 2.17
N GLY A 211 11.36 20.30 2.61
CA GLY A 211 10.17 20.38 1.75
C GLY A 211 9.49 21.74 1.84
#